data_AF-A0A858BU10-F1
#
_entry.id   AF-A0A858BU10-F1
#
_cell.length_a   1.000
_cell.length_b   1.000
_cell.length_c   1.000
_cell.angle_alpha   90.00
_cell.angle_beta   90.00
_cell.angle_gamma   90.00
#
_symmetry.space_group_name_H-M   'P 1'
#
loop_
_entity.id
_entity.type
_entity.pdbx_description
1 polymer ?
#
loop_
_entity_poly.entity_id
_entity_poly.type
_entity_poly.pdbx_seq_one_letter_code
_entity_poly.pdbx_strand_id
1 'polypeptide(L)'
;MKFDTGISKTRRGSQRVSTPKGVVVKTKGGNVRLEWNKDFVSSWDGTFSKTQMFIDSESLRLSKPYLPMQSGMLQKLGILGTEVGSGEVTYLGPYARYLYYGKVMVGRAPKKLTDRNLTFHGAPQRGAFWFDRMKADKKDQILRGAAKISKKESKT
;
A
#
# COMPACT_ATOMS: atom_id res chain seq x y z
N MET A 1 0.96 4.36 1.09
CA MET A 1 1.67 3.26 0.42
C MET A 1 3.17 3.38 0.64
N LYS A 2 3.67 2.53 1.55
CA LYS A 2 5.09 2.32 1.80
C LYS A 2 5.48 0.96 1.24
N PHE A 3 6.71 0.83 0.77
CA PHE A 3 7.29 -0.42 0.31
C PHE A 3 8.23 -0.91 1.42
N ASP A 4 7.91 -2.06 2.04
CA ASP A 4 8.80 -2.70 3.02
C ASP A 4 9.41 -3.98 2.41
N THR A 5 10.71 -4.14 2.64
CA THR A 5 11.52 -5.29 2.24
C THR A 5 11.77 -6.26 3.40
N GLY A 6 11.06 -6.08 4.52
CA GLY A 6 10.92 -7.07 5.58
C GLY A 6 11.92 -6.95 6.72
N ILE A 7 12.26 -5.73 7.16
CA ILE A 7 13.01 -5.53 8.44
C ILE A 7 12.35 -4.44 9.31
N SER A 8 11.03 -4.20 9.21
CA SER A 8 10.32 -3.40 10.20
C SER A 8 9.00 -4.05 10.63
N LYS A 9 9.04 -4.75 11.77
CA LYS A 9 7.82 -5.08 12.52
C LYS A 9 7.32 -3.81 13.22
N THR A 10 6.55 -2.95 12.56
CA THR A 10 5.73 -1.90 13.22
C THR A 10 4.79 -1.27 12.18
N ARG A 11 3.45 -1.30 12.27
CA ARG A 11 2.49 -1.35 13.38
C ARG A 11 1.27 -2.19 12.96
N ARG A 12 0.81 -3.09 13.84
CA ARG A 12 -0.56 -3.62 13.76
C ARG A 12 -1.53 -2.46 13.99
N GLY A 13 -2.12 -1.95 12.93
CA GLY A 13 -3.16 -0.93 13.00
C GLY A 13 -4.26 -1.31 12.02
N SER A 14 -5.27 -2.02 12.51
CA SER A 14 -6.61 -1.89 11.92
C SER A 14 -6.90 -0.39 11.95
N GLN A 15 -6.85 0.26 10.79
CA GLN A 15 -7.11 1.69 10.68
C GLN A 15 -8.61 1.92 10.86
N ARG A 16 -9.07 1.82 12.11
CA ARG A 16 -10.46 2.11 12.46
C ARG A 16 -10.67 3.60 12.48
N VAL A 17 -11.76 4.04 11.86
CA VAL A 17 -12.18 5.43 11.91
C VAL A 17 -12.57 5.76 13.36
N SER A 18 -11.92 6.77 13.96
CA SER A 18 -12.23 7.26 15.30
C SER A 18 -12.67 8.71 15.25
N THR A 19 -13.90 8.98 15.69
CA THR A 19 -14.45 10.35 15.78
C THR A 19 -14.08 11.00 17.11
N PRO A 20 -13.57 12.25 17.12
CA PRO A 20 -13.31 12.98 18.35
C PRO A 20 -14.62 13.34 19.08
N LYS A 21 -14.52 13.66 20.37
CA LYS A 21 -15.68 14.11 21.16
C LYS A 21 -16.22 15.42 20.60
N GLY A 22 -17.55 15.56 20.57
CA GLY A 22 -18.22 16.78 20.10
C GLY A 22 -17.86 18.03 20.90
N VAL A 23 -18.05 19.20 20.31
CA VAL A 23 -17.70 20.51 20.90
C VAL A 23 -18.97 21.32 21.14
N VAL A 24 -19.13 21.91 22.34
CA VAL A 24 -20.20 22.87 22.64
C VAL A 24 -19.61 24.27 22.58
N VAL A 25 -20.13 25.11 21.68
CA VAL A 25 -19.74 26.52 21.55
C VAL A 25 -20.84 27.39 22.15
N LYS A 26 -20.51 28.14 23.19
CA LYS A 26 -21.43 29.08 23.85
C LYS A 26 -21.14 30.49 23.36
N THR A 27 -22.16 31.20 22.86
CA THR A 27 -22.07 32.59 22.40
C THR A 27 -23.12 33.44 23.14
N LYS A 28 -22.96 34.77 23.17
CA LYS A 28 -23.93 35.70 23.76
C LYS A 28 -25.38 35.52 23.24
N GLY A 29 -25.55 34.99 22.03
CA GLY A 29 -26.86 34.73 21.41
C GLY A 29 -27.38 33.30 21.53
N GLY A 30 -26.68 32.39 22.22
CA GLY A 30 -27.13 31.00 22.40
C GLY A 30 -26.02 29.96 22.43
N ASN A 31 -26.41 28.69 22.60
CA ASN A 31 -25.51 27.55 22.66
C ASN A 31 -25.65 26.72 21.37
N VAL A 32 -24.54 26.38 20.73
CA VAL A 32 -24.48 25.45 19.59
C VAL A 32 -23.70 24.21 20.00
N ARG A 33 -24.21 23.03 19.64
CA ARG A 33 -23.51 21.76 19.84
C ARG A 33 -23.11 21.16 18.50
N LEU A 34 -21.82 20.89 18.33
CA LEU A 34 -21.25 20.18 17.21
C LEU A 34 -21.02 18.73 17.63
N GLU A 35 -21.87 17.82 17.16
CA GLU A 35 -21.72 16.37 17.37
C GLU A 35 -21.39 15.69 16.04
N TRP A 36 -20.53 14.67 16.08
CA TRP A 36 -20.34 13.78 14.94
C TRP A 36 -21.59 12.93 14.73
N ASN A 37 -21.93 12.67 13.47
CA ASN A 37 -22.97 11.69 13.15
C ASN A 37 -22.57 10.34 13.77
N LYS A 38 -23.46 9.75 14.58
CA LYS A 38 -23.23 8.48 15.28
C LYS A 38 -22.96 7.32 14.31
N ASP A 39 -23.54 7.38 13.12
CA ASP A 39 -23.39 6.35 12.08
C ASP A 39 -22.14 6.55 11.21
N PHE A 40 -21.41 7.65 11.40
CA PHE A 40 -20.24 8.00 10.59
C PHE A 40 -19.18 6.91 10.64
N VAL A 41 -18.81 6.45 11.84
CA VAL A 41 -17.77 5.42 11.99
C VAL A 41 -18.19 4.13 11.28
N SER A 42 -19.41 3.66 11.50
CA SER A 42 -19.91 2.41 10.90
C SER A 42 -19.92 2.46 9.37
N SER A 43 -20.44 3.55 8.80
CA SER A 43 -20.51 3.75 7.34
C SER A 43 -19.13 3.88 6.70
N TRP A 44 -18.23 4.64 7.33
CA TRP A 44 -16.90 4.90 6.76
C TRP A 44 -15.90 3.79 6.98
N ASP A 45 -15.98 3.00 8.05
CA ASP A 45 -15.04 1.91 8.33
C ASP A 45 -15.12 0.81 7.26
N GLY A 46 -16.33 0.42 6.86
CA GLY A 46 -16.54 -0.54 5.76
C GLY A 46 -16.09 0.01 4.41
N THR A 47 -16.42 1.27 4.11
CA THR A 47 -16.00 1.96 2.88
C THR A 47 -14.48 2.06 2.78
N PHE A 48 -13.81 2.42 3.88
CA PHE A 48 -12.36 2.55 3.96
C PHE A 48 -11.69 1.19 3.78
N SER A 49 -12.16 0.16 4.49
CA SER A 49 -11.63 -1.21 4.39
C SER A 49 -11.70 -1.74 2.95
N LYS A 50 -12.87 -1.63 2.29
CA LYS A 50 -13.04 -2.06 0.89
C LYS A 50 -12.15 -1.28 -0.07
N THR A 51 -12.03 0.03 0.14
CA THR A 51 -11.18 0.90 -0.67
C THR A 51 -9.71 0.51 -0.51
N GLN A 52 -9.27 0.20 0.71
CA GLN A 52 -7.90 -0.22 0.98
C GLN A 52 -7.58 -1.57 0.34
N MET A 53 -8.49 -2.55 0.43
CA MET A 53 -8.36 -3.84 -0.26
C MET A 53 -8.24 -3.68 -1.78
N PHE A 54 -9.04 -2.79 -2.38
CA PHE A 54 -8.95 -2.46 -3.80
C PHE A 54 -7.58 -1.87 -4.16
N ILE A 55 -7.10 -0.90 -3.39
CA ILE A 55 -5.81 -0.24 -3.63
C ILE A 55 -4.64 -1.24 -3.57
N ASP A 56 -4.65 -2.13 -2.57
CA ASP A 56 -3.58 -3.11 -2.36
C ASP A 56 -3.58 -4.17 -3.46
N SER A 57 -4.76 -4.71 -3.81
CA SER A 57 -4.92 -5.69 -4.89
C SER A 57 -4.55 -5.12 -6.25
N GLU A 58 -4.96 -3.89 -6.57
CA GLU A 58 -4.58 -3.23 -7.82
C GLU A 58 -3.08 -2.97 -7.89
N SER A 59 -2.45 -2.63 -6.77
CA SER A 59 -1.01 -2.42 -6.73
C SER A 59 -0.23 -3.70 -7.00
N LEU A 60 -0.67 -4.83 -6.44
CA LEU A 60 -0.08 -6.15 -6.75
C LEU A 60 -0.29 -6.52 -8.22
N ARG A 61 -1.50 -6.31 -8.75
CA ARG A 61 -1.88 -6.62 -10.13
C ARG A 61 -1.06 -5.80 -11.13
N LEU A 62 -0.98 -4.49 -10.91
CA LEU A 62 -0.30 -3.55 -11.80
C LEU A 62 1.22 -3.61 -11.65
N SER A 63 1.75 -4.12 -10.54
CA SER A 63 3.19 -4.35 -10.38
C SER A 63 3.69 -5.52 -11.22
N LYS A 64 2.84 -6.49 -11.58
CA LYS A 64 3.23 -7.70 -12.33
C LYS A 64 4.13 -7.44 -13.56
N PRO A 65 3.84 -6.50 -14.48
CA PRO A 65 4.72 -6.22 -15.63
C PRO A 65 6.06 -5.57 -15.25
N TYR A 66 6.14 -4.93 -14.08
CA TYR A 66 7.34 -4.25 -13.58
C TYR A 66 8.28 -5.16 -12.80
N LEU A 67 7.78 -6.28 -12.29
CA LEU A 67 8.55 -7.21 -11.47
C LEU A 67 9.66 -7.87 -12.30
N PRO A 68 10.92 -7.84 -11.81
CA PRO A 68 11.96 -8.72 -12.33
C PRO A 68 11.48 -10.17 -12.30
N MET A 69 11.50 -10.81 -13.47
CA MET A 69 10.94 -12.15 -13.63
C MET A 69 12.04 -13.09 -14.09
N GLN A 70 12.63 -13.78 -13.12
CA GLN A 70 13.48 -14.94 -13.37
C GLN A 70 12.65 -16.23 -13.25
N SER A 71 12.11 -16.51 -12.05
CA SER A 71 11.32 -17.72 -11.77
C SER A 71 9.85 -17.46 -11.42
N GLY A 72 9.42 -16.19 -11.37
CA GLY A 72 8.10 -15.80 -10.87
C GLY A 72 7.95 -15.85 -9.33
N MET A 73 9.00 -16.26 -8.61
CA MET A 73 8.98 -16.34 -7.14
C MET A 73 8.70 -14.99 -6.48
N LEU A 74 9.25 -13.89 -7.01
CA LEU A 74 9.02 -12.55 -6.46
C LEU A 74 7.53 -12.16 -6.47
N GLN A 75 6.80 -12.54 -7.53
CA GLN A 75 5.36 -12.31 -7.59
C GLN A 75 4.62 -13.12 -6.51
N LYS A 76 4.99 -14.38 -6.33
CA LYS A 76 4.41 -15.24 -5.28
C LYS A 76 4.70 -14.70 -3.88
N LEU A 77 5.93 -14.21 -3.65
CA LEU A 77 6.34 -13.60 -2.37
C LEU A 77 5.61 -12.29 -2.07
N GLY A 78 5.26 -11.51 -3.10
CA GLY A 78 4.42 -10.32 -2.93
C GLY A 78 2.98 -10.69 -2.54
N ILE A 79 2.39 -11.69 -3.19
CA ILE A 79 1.04 -12.18 -2.87
C ILE A 79 1.00 -12.80 -1.46
N LEU A 80 2.00 -13.61 -1.10
CA LEU A 80 2.08 -14.25 0.21
C LEU A 80 2.41 -13.25 1.34
N GLY A 81 3.21 -12.23 1.02
CA GLY A 81 3.67 -11.23 1.98
C GLY A 81 2.70 -10.10 2.27
N THR A 82 1.77 -9.85 1.35
CA THR A 82 0.84 -8.72 1.45
C THR A 82 -0.46 -9.18 2.09
N GLU A 83 -0.79 -8.58 3.23
CA GLU A 83 -2.13 -8.66 3.80
C GLU A 83 -3.01 -7.63 3.10
N VAL A 84 -3.89 -8.10 2.21
CA VAL A 84 -4.78 -7.23 1.43
C VAL A 84 -5.72 -6.46 2.36
N GLY A 85 -5.68 -5.13 2.30
CA GLY A 85 -6.44 -4.23 3.18
C GLY A 85 -5.62 -3.62 4.30
N SER A 86 -4.36 -4.04 4.49
CA SER A 86 -3.45 -3.44 5.48
C SER A 86 -2.92 -2.06 5.06
N GLY A 87 -2.94 -1.74 3.76
CA GLY A 87 -2.32 -0.55 3.20
C GLY A 87 -0.81 -0.63 2.99
N GLU A 88 -0.24 -1.83 3.18
CA GLU A 88 1.15 -2.14 2.98
C GLU A 88 1.31 -3.31 2.02
N VAL A 89 2.19 -3.14 1.01
CA VAL A 89 2.52 -4.19 0.04
C VAL A 89 3.93 -4.67 0.36
N THR A 90 4.03 -5.89 0.85
CA THR A 90 5.30 -6.47 1.34
C THR A 90 5.74 -7.61 0.44
N TYR A 91 6.99 -7.54 0.00
CA TYR A 91 7.64 -8.63 -0.75
C TYR A 91 8.60 -9.37 0.18
N LEU A 92 8.22 -10.56 0.62
CA LEU A 92 8.98 -11.33 1.60
C LEU A 92 10.31 -11.83 1.04
N GLY A 93 11.38 -11.62 1.80
CA GLY A 93 12.67 -12.29 1.61
C GLY A 93 13.82 -11.38 1.16
N PRO A 94 15.07 -11.74 1.52
CA PRO A 94 16.24 -10.91 1.27
C PRO A 94 16.45 -10.63 -0.22
N TYR A 95 16.05 -11.56 -1.08
CA TYR A 95 16.14 -11.43 -2.54
C TYR A 95 15.25 -10.29 -3.09
N ALA A 96 14.07 -10.05 -2.51
CA ALA A 96 13.21 -8.95 -2.93
C ALA A 96 13.90 -7.59 -2.76
N ARG A 97 14.60 -7.39 -1.64
CA ARG A 97 15.39 -6.17 -1.40
C ARG A 97 16.46 -5.97 -2.46
N TYR A 98 17.20 -7.02 -2.82
CA TYR A 98 18.29 -6.93 -3.81
C TYR A 98 17.78 -6.57 -5.19
N LEU A 99 16.71 -7.24 -5.62
CA LEU A 99 16.06 -6.92 -6.88
C LEU A 99 15.48 -5.51 -6.87
N TYR A 100 14.97 -5.04 -5.73
CA TYR A 100 14.36 -3.72 -5.64
C TYR A 100 15.37 -2.62 -5.92
N TYR A 101 16.53 -2.65 -5.28
CA TYR A 101 17.57 -1.65 -5.53
C TYR A 101 18.33 -1.89 -6.83
N GLY A 102 18.23 -3.08 -7.42
CA GLY A 102 18.95 -3.42 -8.65
C GLY A 102 20.46 -3.43 -8.50
N LYS A 103 20.96 -3.72 -7.29
CA LYS A 103 22.40 -3.75 -6.98
C LYS A 103 22.81 -5.16 -6.56
N VAL A 104 24.00 -5.57 -6.99
CA VAL A 104 24.60 -6.84 -6.57
C VAL A 104 24.96 -6.74 -5.09
N MET A 105 24.64 -7.78 -4.33
CA MET A 105 24.87 -7.83 -2.88
C MET A 105 25.65 -9.10 -2.54
N VAL A 106 26.75 -8.97 -1.79
CA VAL A 106 27.72 -10.06 -1.57
C VAL A 106 27.93 -10.36 -0.08
N GLY A 107 28.57 -11.51 0.23
CA GLY A 107 28.93 -11.91 1.61
C GLY A 107 27.96 -12.89 2.28
N ARG A 108 28.10 -13.10 3.60
CA ARG A 108 27.11 -13.83 4.42
C ARG A 108 25.95 -12.89 4.78
N ALA A 109 24.77 -13.41 5.08
CA ALA A 109 23.67 -12.56 5.54
C ALA A 109 24.05 -11.88 6.88
N PRO A 110 23.76 -10.58 7.08
CA PRO A 110 23.16 -9.64 6.12
C PRO A 110 24.14 -9.22 5.01
N LYS A 111 23.72 -9.33 3.74
CA LYS A 111 24.58 -9.05 2.57
C LYS A 111 24.95 -7.57 2.50
N LYS A 112 26.17 -7.27 2.02
CA LYS A 112 26.67 -5.91 1.80
C LYS A 112 26.33 -5.41 0.40
N LEU A 113 25.91 -4.15 0.29
CA LEU A 113 25.66 -3.45 -0.96
C LEU A 113 26.96 -3.23 -1.73
N THR A 114 26.92 -3.48 -3.03
CA THR A 114 28.03 -3.15 -3.94
C THR A 114 27.54 -2.15 -4.98
N ASP A 115 28.46 -1.44 -5.61
CA ASP A 115 28.12 -0.45 -6.64
C ASP A 115 27.70 -1.06 -7.98
N ARG A 116 27.88 -2.38 -8.15
CA ARG A 116 27.55 -3.09 -9.38
C ARG A 116 26.03 -3.23 -9.55
N ASN A 117 25.55 -2.86 -10.74
CA ASN A 117 24.13 -3.00 -11.10
C ASN A 117 23.80 -4.45 -11.47
N LEU A 118 22.59 -4.88 -11.15
CA LEU A 118 21.99 -6.11 -11.68
C LEU A 118 21.50 -5.87 -13.10
N THR A 119 21.68 -6.87 -13.96
CA THR A 119 21.05 -6.89 -15.28
C THR A 119 19.71 -7.61 -15.17
N PHE A 120 18.64 -6.96 -15.63
CA PHE A 120 17.30 -7.55 -15.67
C PHE A 120 16.99 -8.02 -17.08
N HIS A 121 16.42 -9.21 -17.20
CA HIS A 121 16.04 -9.79 -18.49
C HIS A 121 14.51 -9.83 -18.63
N GLY A 122 14.03 -9.78 -19.88
CA GLY A 122 12.61 -9.87 -20.24
C GLY A 122 12.01 -8.55 -20.71
N ALA A 123 10.72 -8.32 -20.41
CA ALA A 123 9.97 -7.16 -20.88
C ALA A 123 10.62 -5.82 -20.43
N PRO A 124 10.53 -4.75 -21.25
CA PRO A 124 11.28 -3.50 -21.05
C PRO A 124 10.95 -2.76 -19.75
N GLN A 125 9.78 -3.04 -19.16
CA GLN A 125 9.34 -2.41 -17.91
C GLN A 125 9.88 -3.10 -16.66
N ARG A 126 10.48 -4.30 -16.78
CA ARG A 126 10.98 -5.08 -15.65
C ARG A 126 12.25 -4.48 -15.09
N GLY A 127 12.38 -4.43 -13.76
CA GLY A 127 13.63 -4.00 -13.13
C GLY A 127 13.47 -3.44 -11.71
N ALA A 128 14.53 -2.76 -11.27
CA ALA A 128 14.63 -2.12 -9.97
C ALA A 128 13.50 -1.10 -9.72
N PHE A 129 13.18 -0.86 -8.46
CA PHE A 129 12.16 0.09 -8.02
C PHE A 129 10.81 -0.11 -8.72
N TRP A 130 10.44 -1.38 -8.96
CA TRP A 130 9.21 -1.72 -9.70
C TRP A 130 7.97 -1.09 -9.09
N PHE A 131 7.90 -1.02 -7.76
CA PHE A 131 6.76 -0.45 -7.04
C PHE A 131 6.68 1.06 -7.24
N ASP A 132 7.79 1.78 -7.06
CA ASP A 132 7.83 3.24 -7.27
C ASP A 132 7.56 3.60 -8.73
N ARG A 133 8.09 2.84 -9.69
CA ARG A 133 7.84 3.04 -11.13
C ARG A 133 6.40 2.74 -11.50
N MET A 134 5.85 1.62 -11.03
CA MET A 134 4.44 1.28 -11.20
C MET A 134 3.55 2.36 -10.62
N LYS A 135 3.86 2.84 -9.40
CA LYS A 135 3.11 3.91 -8.75
C LYS A 135 3.18 5.21 -9.56
N ALA A 136 4.34 5.57 -10.08
CA ALA A 136 4.49 6.77 -10.91
C ALA A 136 3.62 6.71 -12.18
N ASP A 137 3.59 5.56 -12.85
CA ASP A 137 2.81 5.34 -14.08
C ASP A 137 1.30 5.13 -13.83
N LYS A 138 0.94 4.41 -12.77
CA LYS A 138 -0.43 3.90 -12.55
C LYS A 138 -1.19 4.53 -11.39
N LYS A 139 -0.61 5.49 -10.65
CA LYS A 139 -1.29 6.17 -9.53
C LYS A 139 -2.70 6.65 -9.90
N ASP A 140 -2.87 7.26 -11.07
CA ASP A 140 -4.14 7.87 -11.46
C ASP A 140 -5.19 6.81 -11.83
N GLN A 141 -4.74 5.63 -12.29
CA GLN A 141 -5.63 4.48 -12.47
C GLN A 141 -6.12 3.94 -11.13
N ILE A 142 -5.21 3.76 -10.17
CA ILE A 142 -5.54 3.26 -8.83
C ILE A 142 -6.49 4.23 -8.12
N LEU A 143 -6.20 5.54 -8.15
CA LEU A 143 -7.03 6.57 -7.53
C LEU A 143 -8.43 6.65 -8.14
N ARG A 144 -8.55 6.55 -9.47
CA ARG A 144 -9.86 6.50 -10.14
C ARG A 144 -10.67 5.27 -9.74
N GLY A 145 -10.03 4.11 -9.64
CA GLY A 145 -10.70 2.89 -9.18
C GLY A 145 -11.15 2.99 -7.73
N ALA A 146 -10.27 3.46 -6.84
CA ALA A 146 -10.56 3.67 -5.42
C ALA A 146 -11.72 4.65 -5.21
N ALA A 147 -11.75 5.76 -5.97
CA ALA A 147 -12.84 6.73 -5.91
C ALA A 147 -14.19 6.13 -6.33
N LYS A 148 -14.22 5.18 -7.28
CA LYS A 148 -15.46 4.49 -7.67
C LYS A 148 -15.96 3.58 -6.55
N ILE A 149 -15.08 2.85 -5.87
CA ILE A 149 -15.43 2.01 -4.73
C ILE A 149 -15.99 2.87 -3.59
N SER A 150 -15.28 3.93 -3.21
CA SER A 150 -15.71 4.84 -2.15
C SER A 150 -17.07 5.49 -2.45
N LYS A 151 -17.30 5.97 -3.69
CA LYS A 151 -18.58 6.57 -4.08
C LYS A 151 -19.75 5.59 -4.10
N LYS A 152 -19.49 4.31 -4.46
CA LYS A 152 -20.53 3.28 -4.48
C LYS A 152 -21.03 2.97 -3.08
N GLU A 153 -20.11 2.85 -2.13
CA GLU A 153 -20.41 2.51 -0.74
C GLU A 153 -21.04 3.68 0.02
N SER A 154 -20.63 4.93 -0.26
CA SER A 154 -21.24 6.13 0.34
C SER A 154 -22.71 6.38 -0.08
N LYS A 155 -23.22 5.70 -1.12
CA LYS A 155 -24.60 5.84 -1.61
C LYS A 155 -25.54 4.76 -1.09
N THR A 156 -25.01 3.74 -0.42
CA THR A 156 -25.79 2.65 0.19
C THR A 156 -25.98 2.95 1.66
#